data_AF-A0A1I1NNR2-F1
#
_entry.id   AF-A0A1I1NNR2-F1
#
_cell.length_a   1.000
_cell.length_b   1.000
_cell.length_c   1.000
_cell.angle_alpha   90.00
_cell.angle_beta   90.00
_cell.angle_gamma   90.00
#
_symmetry.space_group_name_H-M   'P 1'
#
loop_
_entity.id
_entity.type
_entity.pdbx_description
1 polymer ?
#
loop_
_entity_poly.entity_id
_entity_poly.type
_entity_poly.pdbx_seq_one_letter_code
_entity_poly.pdbx_strand_id
1 'polypeptide(L)'
;MHRDPRAYLWDAREAALRVAEFTEGASEERYLGDALLRSAVERQLEIVGEALGQLEKHFPGVAESIPDLRAAVNLRNILIHGYAKLNHRIVWRTVHEDLPRMAGELSRLLENWEG
;
A
#
# COMPACT_ATOMS: atom_id res chain seq x y z
N MET A 1 -0.96 -21.96 12.42
CA MET A 1 -1.28 -21.98 10.98
C MET A 1 -1.05 -20.58 10.45
N HIS A 2 -0.05 -20.37 9.58
CA HIS A 2 0.13 -19.08 8.92
C HIS A 2 -0.93 -18.91 7.83
N ARG A 3 -1.42 -17.69 7.58
CA ARG A 3 -2.29 -17.43 6.42
C ARG A 3 -1.53 -17.78 5.15
N ASP A 4 -2.27 -18.16 4.11
CA ASP A 4 -1.74 -18.33 2.76
C ASP A 4 -1.05 -17.02 2.30
N PRO A 5 0.17 -17.07 1.74
CA PRO A 5 0.86 -15.87 1.25
C PRO A 5 0.01 -15.04 0.26
N ARG A 6 -0.84 -15.70 -0.55
CA ARG A 6 -1.77 -15.03 -1.47
C ARG A 6 -2.75 -14.11 -0.75
N ALA A 7 -3.12 -14.44 0.48
CA ALA A 7 -4.02 -13.59 1.27
C ALA A 7 -3.37 -12.24 1.60
N TYR A 8 -2.05 -12.20 1.87
CA TYR A 8 -1.34 -10.94 2.10
C TYR A 8 -1.19 -10.13 0.80
N LEU A 9 -0.88 -10.80 -0.32
CA LEU A 9 -0.83 -10.15 -1.64
C LEU A 9 -2.18 -9.55 -2.01
N TRP A 10 -3.26 -10.31 -1.80
CA TRP A 10 -4.62 -9.87 -2.02
C TRP A 10 -4.97 -8.66 -1.15
N ASP A 11 -4.75 -8.75 0.17
CA ASP A 11 -5.05 -7.65 1.10
C ASP A 11 -4.31 -6.35 0.70
N ALA A 12 -3.04 -6.45 0.33
CA ALA A 12 -2.24 -5.31 -0.13
C ALA A 12 -2.76 -4.75 -1.48
N ARG A 13 -3.07 -5.62 -2.44
CA ARG A 13 -3.60 -5.23 -3.76
C ARG A 13 -4.95 -4.53 -3.64
N GLU A 14 -5.87 -5.10 -2.86
CA GLU A 14 -7.19 -4.51 -2.62
C GLU A 14 -7.11 -3.14 -1.96
N ALA A 15 -6.25 -3.00 -0.94
CA ALA A 15 -6.05 -1.71 -0.29
C ALA A 15 -5.46 -0.67 -1.25
N ALA A 16 -4.48 -1.04 -2.07
CA ALA A 16 -3.91 -0.17 -3.09
C ALA A 16 -4.97 0.30 -4.11
N LEU A 17 -5.87 -0.58 -4.54
CA LEU A 17 -6.96 -0.22 -5.46
C LEU A 17 -8.00 0.69 -4.82
N ARG A 18 -8.36 0.46 -3.55
CA ARG A 18 -9.25 1.38 -2.83
C ARG A 18 -8.68 2.79 -2.72
N VAL A 19 -7.37 2.92 -2.52
CA VAL A 19 -6.73 4.25 -2.56
C VAL A 19 -6.98 4.90 -3.92
N ALA A 20 -6.73 4.18 -5.02
CA ALA A 20 -6.94 4.70 -6.37
C ALA A 20 -8.40 5.14 -6.58
N GLU A 21 -9.37 4.33 -6.15
CA GLU A 21 -10.81 4.65 -6.18
C GLU A 21 -11.13 5.91 -5.38
N PHE A 22 -10.60 6.07 -4.17
CA PHE A 22 -10.88 7.24 -3.32
C PHE A 22 -10.31 8.53 -3.90
N THR A 23 -9.18 8.44 -4.59
CA THR A 23 -8.51 9.59 -5.21
C THR A 23 -8.93 9.85 -6.65
N GLU A 24 -9.79 9.01 -7.23
CA GLU A 24 -10.24 9.18 -8.60
C GLU A 24 -10.91 10.55 -8.81
N GLY A 25 -10.42 11.31 -9.78
CA GLY A 25 -10.90 12.65 -10.09
C GLY A 25 -10.64 13.72 -9.01
N ALA A 26 -9.94 13.40 -7.92
CA ALA A 26 -9.53 14.38 -6.93
C ALA A 26 -8.29 15.15 -7.41
N SER A 27 -8.26 16.46 -7.16
CA SER A 27 -7.02 17.24 -7.29
C SER A 27 -6.19 17.14 -6.01
N GLU A 28 -4.89 17.48 -6.10
CA GLU A 28 -4.02 17.55 -4.93
C GLU A 28 -4.57 18.54 -3.88
N GLU A 29 -5.08 19.69 -4.31
CA GLU A 29 -5.67 20.70 -3.41
C GLU A 29 -6.89 20.16 -2.68
N ARG A 30 -7.77 19.42 -3.38
CA ARG A 30 -8.92 18.77 -2.75
C ARG A 30 -8.46 17.78 -1.69
N TYR A 31 -7.49 16.94 -2.02
CA TYR A 31 -6.91 15.97 -1.08
C TYR A 31 -6.27 16.66 0.15
N LEU A 32 -5.49 17.72 -0.07
CA LEU A 32 -4.88 18.50 1.02
C LEU A 32 -5.91 19.27 1.87
N GLY A 33 -7.09 19.58 1.32
CA GLY A 33 -8.20 20.22 2.03
C GLY A 33 -9.16 19.26 2.75
N ASP A 34 -9.20 17.98 2.34
CA ASP A 34 -10.18 17.01 2.81
C ASP A 34 -9.58 16.01 3.81
N ALA A 35 -9.82 16.23 5.10
CA ALA A 35 -9.29 15.38 6.16
C ALA A 35 -9.87 13.96 6.13
N LEU A 36 -11.10 13.77 5.65
CA LEU A 36 -11.72 12.45 5.55
C LEU A 36 -11.04 11.64 4.44
N LEU A 37 -10.80 12.27 3.28
CA LEU A 37 -10.11 11.63 2.18
C LEU A 37 -8.67 11.25 2.57
N ARG A 38 -7.92 12.13 3.25
CA ARG A 38 -6.58 11.80 3.75
C ARG A 38 -6.61 10.62 4.72
N SER A 39 -7.52 10.64 5.68
CA SER A 39 -7.66 9.55 6.65
C SER A 39 -7.98 8.21 5.98
N ALA A 40 -8.84 8.22 4.95
CA ALA A 40 -9.17 7.02 4.19
C ALA A 40 -7.97 6.48 3.41
N VAL A 41 -7.20 7.35 2.75
CA VAL A 41 -5.97 6.99 2.03
C VAL A 41 -4.92 6.44 2.98
N GLU A 42 -4.64 7.13 4.08
CA GLU A 42 -3.66 6.70 5.10
C GLU A 42 -4.01 5.32 5.64
N ARG A 43 -5.28 5.08 5.96
CA ARG A 43 -5.72 3.78 6.47
C ARG A 43 -5.46 2.64 5.48
N GLN A 44 -5.68 2.86 4.18
CA GLN A 44 -5.38 1.84 3.19
C GLN A 44 -3.88 1.64 3.00
N LEU A 45 -3.07 2.71 3.02
CA LEU A 45 -1.61 2.60 2.96
C LEU A 45 -1.03 1.84 4.16
N GLU A 46 -1.60 2.00 5.36
CA GLU A 46 -1.27 1.16 6.52
C GLU A 46 -1.55 -0.32 6.25
N ILE A 47 -2.70 -0.65 5.63
CA ILE A 47 -3.07 -2.03 5.31
C ILE A 47 -2.09 -2.62 4.29
N VAL A 48 -1.69 -1.86 3.26
CA VAL A 48 -0.66 -2.28 2.30
C VAL A 48 0.64 -2.63 3.03
N GLY A 49 1.16 -1.70 3.85
CA GLY A 49 2.43 -1.93 4.54
C GLY A 49 2.36 -3.05 5.59
N GLU A 50 1.25 -3.21 6.30
CA GLU A 50 1.07 -4.30 7.26
C GLU A 50 1.02 -5.66 6.55
N ALA A 51 0.22 -5.79 5.49
CA ALA A 51 0.11 -7.04 4.75
C ALA A 51 1.46 -7.46 4.16
N LEU A 52 2.19 -6.52 3.55
CA LEU A 52 3.51 -6.78 3.00
C LEU A 52 4.58 -7.06 4.08
N GLY A 53 4.50 -6.41 5.24
CA GLY A 53 5.40 -6.69 6.36
C GLY A 53 5.17 -8.09 6.96
N GLN A 54 3.92 -8.54 7.04
CA GLN A 54 3.61 -9.91 7.44
C GLN A 54 4.07 -10.93 6.38
N LEU A 55 3.95 -10.59 5.09
CA LEU A 55 4.48 -11.43 4.00
C LEU A 55 6.01 -11.55 4.09
N GLU A 56 6.75 -10.45 4.24
CA GLU A 56 8.22 -10.46 4.40
C GLU A 56 8.64 -11.32 5.59
N LYS A 57 7.90 -11.23 6.71
CA LYS A 57 8.19 -11.99 7.93
C LYS A 57 7.95 -13.50 7.78
N HIS A 58 6.86 -13.90 7.11
CA HIS A 58 6.41 -15.28 7.10
C HIS A 58 6.76 -16.04 5.82
N PHE A 59 6.95 -15.33 4.70
CA PHE A 59 7.19 -15.86 3.37
C PHE A 59 8.26 -15.05 2.62
N PRO A 60 9.50 -14.98 3.15
CA PRO A 60 10.55 -14.11 2.61
C PRO A 60 10.85 -14.36 1.12
N GLY A 61 10.79 -15.62 0.66
CA GLY A 61 11.00 -15.94 -0.76
C GLY A 61 9.95 -15.35 -1.71
N VAL A 62 8.71 -15.16 -1.24
CA VAL A 62 7.66 -14.46 -2.01
C VAL A 62 7.89 -12.96 -1.91
N ALA A 63 8.30 -12.45 -0.75
CA ALA A 63 8.56 -11.02 -0.57
C ALA A 63 9.73 -10.52 -1.43
N GLU A 64 10.75 -11.35 -1.68
CA GLU A 64 11.89 -11.02 -2.54
C GLU A 64 11.49 -10.76 -4.01
N SER A 65 10.34 -11.27 -4.47
CA SER A 65 9.85 -11.02 -5.82
C SER A 65 9.06 -9.71 -5.96
N ILE A 66 8.84 -8.97 -4.87
CA ILE A 66 8.05 -7.73 -4.85
C ILE A 66 8.99 -6.53 -4.78
N PRO A 67 9.13 -5.75 -5.86
CA PRO A 67 9.87 -4.51 -5.85
C PRO A 67 9.27 -3.52 -4.84
N ASP A 68 10.13 -2.70 -4.22
CA ASP A 68 9.73 -1.61 -3.32
C ASP A 68 8.88 -2.02 -2.09
N LEU A 69 8.80 -3.33 -1.77
CA LEU A 69 8.09 -3.83 -0.58
C LEU A 69 8.52 -3.09 0.69
N ARG A 70 9.83 -2.93 0.87
CA ARG A 70 10.39 -2.24 2.04
C ARG A 70 9.99 -0.77 2.10
N ALA A 71 9.78 -0.12 0.95
CA ALA A 71 9.31 1.26 0.91
C ALA A 71 7.87 1.34 1.44
N ALA A 72 6.99 0.41 1.07
CA ALA A 72 5.63 0.35 1.60
C ALA A 72 5.59 0.04 3.11
N VAL A 73 6.42 -0.90 3.58
CA VAL A 73 6.55 -1.19 5.02
C VAL A 73 7.04 0.03 5.80
N ASN A 74 8.03 0.75 5.26
CA ASN A 74 8.55 1.97 5.86
C ASN A 74 7.52 3.10 5.88
N LEU A 75 6.73 3.26 4.80
CA LEU A 75 5.64 4.23 4.76
C LEU A 75 4.63 3.97 5.88
N ARG A 76 4.22 2.72 6.10
CA ARG A 76 3.35 2.34 7.22
C ARG A 76 3.95 2.74 8.58
N ASN A 77 5.26 2.57 8.77
CA ASN A 77 5.91 3.00 10.01
C ASN A 77 5.88 4.53 10.19
N ILE A 78 6.03 5.29 9.11
CA ILE A 78 5.92 6.76 9.13
C ILE A 78 4.47 7.20 9.42
N LEU A 79 3.46 6.54 8.83
CA LEU A 79 2.05 6.84 9.07
C LEU A 79 1.67 6.64 10.54
N ILE A 80 2.13 5.54 11.16
CA ILE A 80 1.76 5.19 12.55
C ILE A 80 2.56 6.00 13.59
N HIS A 81 3.85 6.26 13.34
CA HIS A 81 4.74 6.90 14.34
C HIS A 81 5.05 8.38 14.06
N GLY A 82 4.85 8.83 12.83
CA GLY A 82 5.29 10.13 12.32
C GLY A 82 4.17 11.07 11.87
N TYR A 83 2.91 10.81 12.22
CA TYR A 83 1.74 11.57 11.73
C TYR A 83 1.88 13.09 11.90
N ALA A 84 2.51 13.56 12.98
CA ALA A 84 2.74 14.99 13.23
C ALA A 84 3.71 15.67 12.23
N LYS A 85 4.46 14.90 11.44
CA LYS A 85 5.42 15.38 10.43
C LYS A 85 5.13 14.82 9.03
N LEU A 86 3.98 14.17 8.85
CA LEU A 86 3.63 13.56 7.58
C LEU A 86 3.43 14.63 6.51
N ASN A 87 4.23 14.57 5.45
CA ASN A 87 4.06 15.45 4.31
C ASN A 87 3.04 14.82 3.35
N HIS A 88 1.78 15.28 3.41
CA HIS A 88 0.71 14.75 2.57
C HIS A 88 0.93 14.97 1.07
N ARG A 89 1.78 15.92 0.64
CA ARG A 89 2.15 16.04 -0.78
C ARG A 89 2.99 14.86 -1.25
N ILE A 90 3.87 14.36 -0.38
CA ILE A 90 4.64 13.14 -0.65
C ILE A 90 3.70 11.94 -0.73
N VAL A 91 2.74 11.84 0.21
CA VAL A 91 1.72 10.77 0.17
C VAL A 91 0.93 10.82 -1.13
N TRP A 92 0.45 12.01 -1.52
CA TRP A 92 -0.28 12.20 -2.78
C TRP A 92 0.50 11.72 -3.99
N ARG A 93 1.78 12.09 -4.08
CA ARG A 93 2.68 11.61 -5.14
C ARG A 93 2.81 10.09 -5.12
N THR A 94 3.09 9.50 -3.95
CA THR A 94 3.22 8.04 -3.82
C THR A 94 1.96 7.31 -4.26
N VAL A 95 0.78 7.84 -3.94
CA VAL A 95 -0.51 7.29 -4.37
C VAL A 95 -0.67 7.28 -5.89
N HIS A 96 -0.17 8.30 -6.60
CA HIS A 96 -0.37 8.43 -8.05
C HIS A 96 0.77 7.83 -8.88
N GLU A 97 1.98 7.76 -8.34
CA GLU A 97 3.17 7.33 -9.07
C GLU A 97 3.59 5.90 -8.72
N ASP A 98 3.68 5.59 -7.42
CA ASP A 98 4.31 4.35 -6.94
C ASP A 98 3.29 3.24 -6.68
N LEU A 99 2.18 3.58 -6.02
CA LEU A 99 1.15 2.64 -5.62
C LEU A 99 0.49 1.89 -6.79
N PRO A 100 0.20 2.52 -7.95
CA PRO A 100 -0.37 1.80 -9.09
C PRO A 100 0.58 0.75 -9.67
N ARG A 101 1.89 1.05 -9.67
CA ARG A 101 2.92 0.08 -10.11
C ARG A 101 2.93 -1.13 -9.19
N MET A 102 2.94 -0.89 -7.87
CA MET A 102 2.87 -1.97 -6.87
C MET A 102 1.60 -2.81 -7.01
N ALA A 103 0.43 -2.20 -7.17
CA ALA A 103 -0.82 -2.93 -7.39
C ALA A 103 -0.77 -3.83 -8.64
N GLY A 104 -0.11 -3.36 -9.71
CA GLY A 104 0.16 -4.15 -10.91
C GLY A 104 1.05 -5.37 -10.65
N GLU A 105 2.16 -5.20 -9.93
CA GLU A 105 3.05 -6.32 -9.59
C GLU A 105 2.36 -7.35 -8.69
N LEU A 106 1.60 -6.90 -7.68
CA LEU A 106 0.83 -7.79 -6.81
C LEU A 106 -0.23 -8.57 -7.60
N SER A 107 -0.88 -7.94 -8.58
CA SER A 107 -1.84 -8.61 -9.46
C SER A 107 -1.15 -9.68 -10.31
N ARG A 108 0.02 -9.40 -10.89
CA ARG A 108 0.80 -10.39 -11.65
C ARG A 108 1.23 -11.58 -10.81
N LEU A 109 1.64 -11.36 -9.56
CA LEU A 109 2.03 -12.45 -8.65
C LEU A 109 0.83 -13.32 -8.27
N LEU A 110 -0.35 -12.73 -8.09
CA LEU A 110 -1.58 -13.46 -7.83
C LEU A 110 -2.04 -14.27 -9.04
N GLU A 111 -1.93 -13.73 -10.25
CA GLU A 111 -2.32 -14.39 -11.50
C GLU A 111 -1.38 -15.55 -11.86
N ASN A 112 -0.07 -15.37 -11.67
CA ASN A 112 0.95 -16.37 -12.01
C ASN A 112 1.36 -17.23 -10.80
N TRP A 113 0.43 -17.45 -9.86
CA TRP A 113 0.73 -18.19 -8.65
C TRP A 113 0.94 -19.69 -8.94
N GLU A 114 2.20 -20.11 -9.06
CA GLU A 114 2.59 -21.52 -9.04
C GLU A 114 3.00 -21.87 -7.60
N GLY A 115 2.17 -22.67 -6.93
CA GLY A 115 2.27 -23.00 -5.50
C GLY A 115 3.37 -23.99 -5.15
#